data_AF-A0A2M8BGG2-F1
#
_entry.id   AF-A0A2M8BGG2-F1
#
_cell.length_a   1.000
_cell.length_b   1.000
_cell.length_c   1.000
_cell.angle_alpha   90.00
_cell.angle_beta   90.00
_cell.angle_gamma   90.00
#
_symmetry.space_group_name_H-M   'P 1'
#
loop_
_entity.id
_entity.type
_entity.pdbx_description
1 polymer ?
#
loop_
_entity_poly.entity_id
_entity_poly.type
_entity_poly.pdbx_seq_one_letter_code
_entity_poly.pdbx_strand_id
1 'polypeptide(L)'
;MQPFPDIAGAQHWYVTTKDGLIGLRMAADHAARLSDATLDQLWGMTEAEWHQFYSQQATRHEMFATLALFAACEGGIRRDFEWRCLGNHGQEHRQKFSKLKRGATRKHIPLNAILDTWQSADNQKKWFANQIATLKSLFEQRNDLAHGKESINVAFELVFDRLDTIRQKWSEAAQDFRGY
;
A
#
# COMPACT_ATOMS: atom_id res chain seq x y z
N MET A 1 2.93 -13.38 -14.67
CA MET A 1 2.75 -12.05 -14.07
C MET A 1 3.34 -12.14 -12.67
N GLN A 2 4.41 -11.41 -12.36
CA GLN A 2 4.94 -11.41 -10.98
C GLN A 2 3.81 -10.92 -10.05
N PRO A 3 3.60 -11.56 -8.89
CA PRO A 3 2.63 -11.06 -7.93
C PRO A 3 3.01 -9.63 -7.55
N PHE A 4 2.01 -8.74 -7.52
CA PHE A 4 2.17 -7.41 -6.93
C PHE A 4 2.79 -7.59 -5.53
N PRO A 5 3.83 -6.82 -5.16
CA PRO A 5 4.52 -7.03 -3.90
C PRO A 5 3.52 -7.02 -2.75
N ASP A 6 3.65 -7.94 -1.81
CA ASP A 6 2.98 -7.85 -0.52
C ASP A 6 3.48 -6.59 0.24
N ILE A 7 2.92 -6.33 1.42
CA ILE A 7 3.27 -5.15 2.22
C ILE A 7 4.79 -5.11 2.52
N ALA A 8 5.41 -6.26 2.77
CA ALA A 8 6.83 -6.36 3.06
C ALA A 8 7.69 -6.14 1.80
N GLY A 9 7.26 -6.66 0.65
CA GLY A 9 7.89 -6.42 -0.64
C GLY A 9 7.83 -4.94 -1.04
N ALA A 10 6.72 -4.26 -0.75
CA ALA A 10 6.58 -2.82 -0.98
C ALA A 10 7.54 -2.00 -0.10
N GLN A 11 7.70 -2.40 1.17
CA GLN A 11 8.69 -1.81 2.08
C GLN A 11 10.12 -2.03 1.61
N HIS A 12 10.48 -3.27 1.23
CA HIS A 12 11.81 -3.56 0.73
C HIS A 12 12.15 -2.75 -0.52
N TRP A 13 11.20 -2.64 -1.45
CA TRP A 13 11.34 -1.80 -2.64
C TRP A 13 11.53 -0.33 -2.26
N TYR A 14 10.71 0.21 -1.34
CA TYR A 14 10.82 1.58 -0.85
C TYR A 14 12.21 1.89 -0.30
N VAL A 15 12.70 1.06 0.64
CA VAL A 15 14.02 1.25 1.27
C VAL A 15 15.12 1.19 0.21
N THR A 16 15.12 0.16 -0.64
CA THR A 16 16.16 -0.04 -1.67
C THR A 16 16.23 1.15 -2.65
N THR A 17 15.07 1.66 -3.06
CA THR A 17 15.01 2.76 -4.02
C THR A 17 15.30 4.12 -3.37
N LYS A 18 14.93 4.31 -2.10
CA LYS A 18 15.31 5.48 -1.29
C LYS A 18 16.81 5.55 -1.06
N ASP A 19 17.44 4.44 -0.69
CA ASP A 19 18.89 4.35 -0.52
C ASP A 19 19.61 4.65 -1.83
N GLY A 20 19.07 4.16 -2.96
CA GLY A 20 19.56 4.50 -4.29
C GLY A 20 19.51 6.00 -4.61
N LEU A 21 18.41 6.69 -4.26
CA LEU A 21 18.27 8.14 -4.41
C LEU A 21 19.26 8.90 -3.52
N ILE A 22 19.42 8.49 -2.26
CA ILE A 22 20.40 9.10 -1.35
C ILE A 22 21.82 8.91 -1.90
N GLY A 23 22.15 7.72 -2.38
CA GLY A 23 23.43 7.41 -3.01
C GLY A 23 23.69 8.23 -4.26
N LEU A 24 22.67 8.43 -5.11
CA LEU A 24 22.72 9.30 -6.28
C LEU A 24 23.09 10.74 -5.88
N ARG A 25 22.48 11.24 -4.79
CA ARG A 25 22.79 12.57 -4.27
C ARG A 25 24.22 12.69 -3.76
N MET A 26 24.65 11.76 -2.92
CA MET A 26 26.04 11.76 -2.45
C MET A 26 27.04 11.67 -3.60
N ALA A 27 26.73 10.88 -4.63
CA ALA A 27 27.58 10.75 -5.81
C ALA A 27 27.65 12.03 -6.65
N ALA A 28 26.52 12.73 -6.85
CA ALA A 28 26.49 14.02 -7.54
C ALA A 28 27.22 15.11 -6.74
N ASP A 29 26.97 15.21 -5.43
CA ASP A 29 27.55 16.22 -4.54
C ASP A 29 29.09 16.03 -4.37
N HIS A 30 29.60 14.80 -4.56
CA HIS A 30 31.03 14.47 -4.41
C HIS A 30 31.75 14.05 -5.71
N ALA A 31 31.17 14.34 -6.88
CA ALA A 31 31.73 14.00 -8.19
C ALA A 31 32.15 12.51 -8.36
N ALA A 32 31.40 11.60 -7.73
CA ALA A 32 31.61 10.17 -7.91
C ALA A 32 31.11 9.71 -9.30
N ARG A 33 31.53 8.51 -9.71
CA ARG A 33 31.16 7.95 -11.02
C ARG A 33 29.66 7.65 -11.07
N LEU A 34 28.93 8.43 -11.86
CA LEU A 34 27.52 8.22 -12.19
C LEU A 34 27.36 7.40 -13.47
N SER A 35 26.18 6.83 -13.69
CA SER A 35 25.85 6.15 -14.97
C SER A 35 25.65 7.18 -16.09
N ASP A 36 25.93 6.82 -17.34
CA ASP A 36 25.74 7.72 -18.48
C ASP A 36 24.29 8.22 -18.59
N ALA A 37 23.31 7.36 -18.34
CA ALA A 37 21.89 7.74 -18.31
C ALA A 37 21.56 8.78 -17.22
N THR A 38 22.26 8.72 -16.08
CA THR A 38 22.14 9.73 -15.02
C THR A 38 22.82 11.02 -15.45
N LEU A 39 24.01 10.94 -16.04
CA LEU A 39 24.76 12.11 -16.49
C LEU A 39 23.99 12.87 -17.58
N ASP A 40 23.33 12.18 -18.51
CA ASP A 40 22.47 12.80 -19.52
C ASP A 40 21.31 13.59 -18.91
N GLN A 41 20.74 13.10 -17.80
CA GLN A 41 19.67 13.81 -17.09
C GLN A 41 20.17 15.02 -16.31
N LEU A 42 21.43 15.00 -15.87
CA LEU A 42 22.05 16.07 -15.09
C LEU A 42 22.81 17.08 -15.95
N TRP A 43 23.01 16.77 -17.23
CA TRP A 43 23.84 17.56 -18.11
C TRP A 43 23.34 18.99 -18.23
N GLY A 44 24.22 19.95 -17.91
CA GLY A 44 23.93 21.38 -17.99
C GLY A 44 23.10 21.95 -16.84
N MET A 45 22.76 21.14 -15.82
CA MET A 45 22.13 21.65 -14.59
C MET A 45 23.14 22.39 -13.72
N THR A 46 22.72 23.51 -13.15
CA THR A 46 23.37 24.14 -12.00
C THR A 46 23.15 23.32 -10.72
N GLU A 47 23.96 23.56 -9.70
CA GLU A 47 23.80 22.93 -8.37
C GLU A 47 22.39 23.17 -7.77
N ALA A 48 21.85 24.37 -7.96
CA ALA A 48 20.51 24.72 -7.51
C ALA A 48 19.42 23.92 -8.26
N GLU A 49 19.55 23.78 -9.58
CA GLU A 49 18.63 22.97 -10.39
C GLU A 49 18.72 21.48 -10.04
N TRP A 50 19.93 20.99 -9.75
CA TRP A 50 20.15 19.63 -9.27
C TRP A 50 19.41 19.38 -7.94
N HIS A 51 19.58 20.25 -6.94
CA HIS A 51 18.88 20.09 -5.66
C HIS A 51 17.35 20.16 -5.80
N GLN A 52 16.85 21.04 -6.66
CA GLN A 52 15.42 21.11 -6.97
C GLN A 52 14.92 19.83 -7.65
N PHE A 53 15.66 19.31 -8.64
CA PHE A 53 15.34 18.06 -9.31
C PHE A 53 15.31 16.89 -8.33
N TYR A 54 16.35 16.75 -7.50
CA TYR A 54 16.42 15.73 -6.45
C TYR A 54 15.22 15.80 -5.51
N SER A 55 14.87 16.99 -5.03
CA SER A 55 13.72 17.17 -4.14
C SER A 55 12.42 16.72 -4.80
N GLN A 56 12.21 17.03 -6.08
CA GLN A 56 11.02 16.59 -6.81
C GLN A 56 10.99 15.06 -6.99
N GLN A 57 12.13 14.43 -7.29
CA GLN A 57 12.20 12.98 -7.40
C GLN A 57 11.96 12.29 -6.06
N ALA A 58 12.50 12.82 -4.96
CA ALA A 58 12.24 12.31 -3.62
C ALA A 58 10.75 12.38 -3.26
N THR A 59 10.07 13.51 -3.54
CA THR A 59 8.62 13.64 -3.32
C THR A 59 7.81 12.67 -4.17
N ARG A 60 8.15 12.53 -5.46
CA ARG A 60 7.48 11.57 -6.36
C ARG A 60 7.67 10.14 -5.89
N HIS A 61 8.89 9.79 -5.50
CA HIS A 61 9.23 8.47 -4.98
C HIS A 61 8.39 8.14 -3.75
N GLU A 62 8.31 9.05 -2.78
CA GLU A 62 7.49 8.89 -1.57
C GLU A 62 6.01 8.66 -1.93
N MET A 63 5.45 9.50 -2.82
CA MET A 63 4.07 9.37 -3.27
C MET A 63 3.80 8.02 -3.96
N PHE A 64 4.65 7.62 -4.90
CA PHE A 64 4.49 6.35 -5.62
C PHE A 64 4.65 5.15 -4.70
N ALA A 65 5.61 5.20 -3.76
CA ALA A 65 5.80 4.15 -2.78
C ALA A 65 4.57 3.97 -1.91
N THR A 66 4.00 5.06 -1.40
CA THR A 66 2.79 4.98 -0.58
C THR A 66 1.59 4.46 -1.37
N LEU A 67 1.43 4.88 -2.63
CA LEU A 67 0.38 4.33 -3.50
C LEU A 67 0.57 2.83 -3.78
N ALA A 68 1.81 2.39 -4.00
CA ALA A 68 2.15 0.98 -4.19
C ALA A 68 1.83 0.16 -2.93
N LEU A 69 2.13 0.70 -1.75
CA LEU A 69 1.79 0.09 -0.47
C LEU A 69 0.27 -0.09 -0.28
N PHE A 70 -0.52 0.92 -0.64
CA PHE A 70 -1.98 0.81 -0.65
C PHE A 70 -2.47 -0.26 -1.61
N ALA A 71 -1.89 -0.33 -2.82
CA ALA A 71 -2.26 -1.33 -3.81
C ALA A 71 -1.89 -2.76 -3.36
N ALA A 72 -0.74 -2.93 -2.70
CA ALA A 72 -0.33 -4.19 -2.08
C ALA A 72 -1.35 -4.67 -1.03
N CYS A 73 -1.74 -3.77 -0.11
CA CYS A 73 -2.73 -4.05 0.92
C CYS A 73 -4.11 -4.39 0.31
N GLU A 74 -4.59 -3.59 -0.64
CA GLU A 74 -5.87 -3.82 -1.34
C GLU A 74 -5.86 -5.17 -2.07
N GLY A 75 -4.78 -5.47 -2.80
CA GLY A 75 -4.60 -6.74 -3.50
C GLY A 75 -4.69 -7.92 -2.55
N GLY A 76 -4.11 -7.78 -1.35
CA GLY A 76 -4.22 -8.76 -0.28
C GLY A 76 -5.65 -9.05 0.15
N ILE A 77 -6.36 -8.00 0.56
CA ILE A 77 -7.76 -8.10 1.01
C ILE A 77 -8.65 -8.70 -0.08
N ARG A 78 -8.41 -8.35 -1.35
CA ARG A 78 -9.15 -8.90 -2.48
C ARG A 78 -8.86 -10.38 -2.73
N ARG A 79 -7.60 -10.82 -2.61
CA ARG A 79 -7.24 -12.24 -2.72
C ARG A 79 -7.91 -13.07 -1.62
N ASP A 80 -7.91 -12.58 -0.38
CA ASP A 80 -8.61 -13.24 0.72
C ASP A 80 -10.12 -13.33 0.44
N PHE A 81 -10.73 -12.24 -0.02
CA PHE A 81 -12.13 -12.22 -0.44
C PHE A 81 -12.44 -13.26 -1.52
N GLU A 82 -11.62 -13.34 -2.57
CA GLU A 82 -11.78 -14.34 -3.64
C GLU A 82 -11.64 -15.76 -3.11
N TRP A 83 -10.63 -16.02 -2.28
CA TRP A 83 -10.39 -17.31 -1.66
C TRP A 83 -11.56 -17.77 -0.77
N ARG A 84 -12.14 -16.87 0.03
CA ARG A 84 -13.35 -17.15 0.85
C ARG A 84 -14.58 -17.38 0.01
N CYS A 85 -14.68 -16.71 -1.13
CA CYS A 85 -15.80 -16.90 -2.04
C CYS A 85 -15.75 -18.23 -2.78
N LEU A 86 -14.55 -18.80 -2.98
CA LEU A 86 -14.32 -20.03 -3.73
C LEU A 86 -14.22 -21.29 -2.88
N GLY A 87 -13.95 -21.17 -1.57
CA GLY A 87 -13.61 -22.34 -0.75
C GLY A 87 -14.76 -23.21 -0.28
N ASN A 88 -14.36 -24.26 0.46
CA ASN A 88 -15.20 -25.34 0.99
C ASN A 88 -15.57 -25.15 2.48
N HIS A 89 -16.24 -26.14 3.07
CA HIS A 89 -16.56 -26.18 4.51
C HIS A 89 -15.28 -26.05 5.35
N GLY A 90 -15.20 -25.03 6.22
CA GLY A 90 -14.07 -24.80 7.14
C GLY A 90 -13.51 -23.37 7.15
N GLN A 91 -13.81 -22.55 6.14
CA GLN A 91 -13.38 -21.14 6.11
C GLN A 91 -14.26 -20.27 7.00
N GLU A 92 -13.64 -19.42 7.81
CA GLU A 92 -14.35 -18.47 8.65
C GLU A 92 -15.17 -17.50 7.80
N HIS A 93 -16.40 -17.27 8.24
CA HIS A 93 -17.32 -16.29 7.65
C HIS A 93 -17.64 -16.47 6.15
N ARG A 94 -17.29 -17.61 5.53
CA ARG A 94 -17.54 -17.94 4.11
C ARG A 94 -18.92 -17.53 3.63
N GLN A 95 -19.97 -17.92 4.37
CA GLN A 95 -21.35 -17.65 3.97
C GLN A 95 -21.65 -16.16 3.78
N LYS A 96 -21.07 -15.28 4.61
CA LYS A 96 -21.23 -13.82 4.49
C LYS A 96 -20.56 -13.31 3.22
N PHE A 97 -19.32 -13.73 2.95
CA PHE A 97 -18.59 -13.35 1.74
C PHE A 97 -19.21 -13.91 0.46
N SER A 98 -19.64 -15.17 0.44
CA SER A 98 -20.38 -15.74 -0.69
C SER A 98 -21.72 -15.04 -0.92
N LYS A 99 -22.40 -14.56 0.14
CA LYS A 99 -23.62 -13.76 -0.01
C LYS A 99 -23.31 -12.40 -0.64
N LEU A 100 -22.25 -11.72 -0.21
CA LEU A 100 -21.79 -10.48 -0.83
C LEU A 100 -21.53 -10.68 -2.32
N LYS A 101 -20.78 -11.72 -2.70
CA LYS A 101 -20.47 -12.02 -4.10
C LYS A 101 -21.71 -12.30 -4.95
N ARG A 102 -22.67 -13.07 -4.42
CA ARG A 102 -23.92 -13.40 -5.13
C ARG A 102 -24.86 -12.20 -5.27
N GLY A 103 -24.86 -11.29 -4.28
CA GLY A 103 -25.67 -10.07 -4.31
C GLY A 103 -25.05 -8.94 -5.13
N ALA A 104 -23.79 -9.06 -5.55
CA ALA A 104 -23.13 -8.05 -6.35
C ALA A 104 -23.65 -8.08 -7.80
N THR A 105 -24.33 -7.01 -8.21
CA THR A 105 -24.75 -6.79 -9.61
C THR A 105 -23.58 -6.37 -10.51
N ARG A 106 -22.49 -5.89 -9.92
CA ARG A 106 -21.29 -5.43 -10.62
C ARG A 106 -20.26 -6.54 -10.70
N LYS A 107 -19.52 -6.60 -11.82
CA LYS A 107 -18.34 -7.47 -11.98
C LYS A 107 -17.25 -7.17 -10.93
N HIS A 108 -17.21 -5.92 -10.45
CA HIS A 108 -16.25 -5.45 -9.45
C HIS A 108 -16.95 -5.09 -8.14
N ILE A 109 -16.50 -5.70 -7.04
CA ILE A 109 -17.00 -5.42 -5.69
C ILE A 109 -16.15 -4.31 -5.06
N PRO A 110 -16.75 -3.22 -4.57
CA PRO A 110 -16.04 -2.14 -3.90
C PRO A 110 -15.28 -2.65 -2.67
N LEU A 111 -14.06 -2.16 -2.44
CA LEU A 111 -13.25 -2.53 -1.27
C LEU A 111 -14.01 -2.27 0.05
N ASN A 112 -14.68 -1.12 0.16
CA ASN A 112 -15.50 -0.79 1.33
C ASN A 112 -16.56 -1.86 1.63
N ALA A 113 -17.18 -2.47 0.61
CA ALA A 113 -18.17 -3.52 0.85
C ALA A 113 -17.53 -4.82 1.40
N ILE A 114 -16.29 -5.12 0.99
CA ILE A 114 -15.51 -6.24 1.54
C ILE A 114 -15.15 -5.95 3.00
N LEU A 115 -14.69 -4.73 3.29
CA LEU A 115 -14.34 -4.28 4.63
C LEU A 115 -15.56 -4.24 5.58
N ASP A 116 -16.71 -3.75 5.11
CA ASP A 116 -17.96 -3.76 5.86
C ASP A 116 -18.42 -5.19 6.15
N THR A 117 -18.21 -6.10 5.20
CA THR A 117 -18.49 -7.53 5.41
C THR A 117 -17.61 -8.11 6.51
N TRP A 118 -16.31 -7.79 6.52
CA TRP A 118 -15.39 -8.15 7.60
C TRP A 118 -15.81 -7.58 8.95
N GLN A 119 -16.13 -6.28 8.99
CA GLN A 119 -16.61 -5.62 10.21
C GLN A 119 -17.89 -6.26 10.74
N SER A 120 -18.80 -6.65 9.83
CA SER A 120 -20.05 -7.35 10.17
C SER A 120 -19.87 -8.84 10.46
N ALA A 121 -18.72 -9.42 10.12
CA ALA A 121 -18.42 -10.82 10.28
C ALA A 121 -18.03 -11.12 11.72
N ASP A 122 -17.20 -10.25 12.30
CA ASP A 122 -16.58 -10.42 13.61
C ASP A 122 -16.97 -9.30 14.60
N ASN A 123 -18.29 -9.14 14.79
CA ASN A 123 -18.90 -8.07 15.60
C ASN A 123 -18.52 -8.12 17.10
N GLN A 124 -17.95 -9.24 17.55
CA GLN A 124 -17.62 -9.46 18.95
C GLN A 124 -16.33 -8.70 19.35
N LYS A 125 -15.46 -8.41 18.39
CA LYS A 125 -14.17 -7.75 18.61
C LYS A 125 -14.27 -6.27 18.25
N LYS A 126 -14.70 -5.43 19.21
CA LYS A 126 -14.77 -3.96 19.02
C LYS A 126 -13.45 -3.37 18.52
N TRP A 127 -12.32 -3.90 18.99
CA TRP A 127 -11.00 -3.46 18.55
C TRP A 127 -10.77 -3.76 17.06
N PHE A 128 -11.28 -4.87 16.53
CA PHE A 128 -11.14 -5.23 15.11
C PHE A 128 -11.99 -4.32 14.23
N ALA A 129 -13.21 -4.02 14.65
CA ALA A 129 -14.06 -3.03 13.99
C ALA A 129 -13.37 -1.64 13.91
N ASN A 130 -12.66 -1.24 14.97
CA ASN A 130 -11.86 -0.01 14.96
C ASN A 130 -10.71 -0.09 13.94
N GLN A 131 -10.00 -1.21 13.83
CA GLN A 131 -8.94 -1.39 12.82
C GLN A 131 -9.49 -1.32 11.39
N ILE A 132 -10.66 -1.90 11.13
CA ILE A 132 -11.33 -1.79 9.83
C ILE A 132 -11.72 -0.33 9.53
N ALA A 133 -12.23 0.40 10.53
CA ALA A 133 -12.54 1.83 10.37
C ALA A 133 -11.29 2.66 10.08
N THR A 134 -10.18 2.41 10.78
CA THR A 134 -8.88 3.02 10.51
C THR A 134 -8.42 2.72 9.08
N LEU A 135 -8.54 1.46 8.63
CA LEU A 135 -8.17 1.08 7.28
C LEU A 135 -9.00 1.81 6.22
N LYS A 136 -10.32 1.93 6.42
CA LYS A 136 -11.21 2.69 5.52
C LYS A 136 -10.77 4.15 5.40
N SER A 137 -10.47 4.79 6.53
CA SER A 137 -9.97 6.17 6.54
C SER A 137 -8.63 6.32 5.81
N LEU A 138 -7.72 5.35 5.94
CA LEU A 138 -6.46 5.35 5.17
C LEU A 138 -6.72 5.25 3.66
N PHE A 139 -7.66 4.41 3.22
CA PHE A 139 -8.03 4.30 1.80
C PHE A 139 -8.76 5.54 1.26
N GLU A 140 -9.45 6.30 2.11
CA GLU A 140 -9.97 7.62 1.74
C GLU A 140 -8.82 8.62 1.51
N GLN A 141 -7.82 8.64 2.40
CA GLN A 141 -6.62 9.48 2.26
C GLN A 141 -5.78 9.11 1.03
N ARG A 142 -5.74 7.83 0.64
CA ARG A 142 -5.13 7.39 -0.63
C ARG A 142 -5.71 8.14 -1.83
N ASN A 143 -7.03 8.41 -1.85
CA ASN A 143 -7.65 9.12 -2.98
C ASN A 143 -7.13 10.57 -3.06
N ASP A 144 -6.95 11.25 -1.93
CA ASP A 144 -6.34 12.58 -1.91
C ASP A 144 -4.90 12.56 -2.44
N LEU A 145 -4.11 11.56 -2.04
CA LEU A 145 -2.75 11.37 -2.55
C LEU A 145 -2.73 11.09 -4.06
N ALA A 146 -3.64 10.24 -4.55
CA ALA A 146 -3.76 9.93 -5.98
C ALA A 146 -4.15 11.16 -6.83
N HIS A 147 -4.78 12.17 -6.21
CA HIS A 147 -5.10 13.45 -6.84
C HIS A 147 -4.02 14.52 -6.63
N GLY A 148 -2.84 14.15 -6.12
CA GLY A 148 -1.70 15.04 -5.97
C GLY A 148 -1.78 16.01 -4.79
N LYS A 149 -2.67 15.76 -3.82
CA LYS A 149 -2.68 16.53 -2.57
C LYS A 149 -1.62 15.96 -1.64
N GLU A 150 -0.52 16.69 -1.48
CA GLU A 150 0.49 16.36 -0.49
C GLU A 150 -0.08 16.55 0.93
N SER A 151 -0.06 15.49 1.74
CA SER A 151 -0.46 15.52 3.14
C SER A 151 0.55 14.72 3.95
N ILE A 152 1.04 15.31 5.04
CA ILE A 152 2.02 14.70 5.96
C ILE A 152 1.52 13.35 6.50
N ASN A 153 0.20 13.17 6.61
CA ASN A 153 -0.42 11.94 7.08
C ASN A 153 -0.30 10.76 6.10
N VAL A 154 0.28 10.96 4.91
CA VAL A 154 0.41 9.95 3.85
C VAL A 154 1.87 9.65 3.50
N ALA A 155 2.80 10.00 4.40
CA ALA A 155 4.18 9.53 4.32
C ALA A 155 4.25 8.00 4.42
N PHE A 156 5.18 7.40 3.68
CA PHE A 156 5.30 5.95 3.51
C PHE A 156 5.41 5.23 4.85
N GLU A 157 6.36 5.64 5.69
CA GLU A 157 6.63 5.00 6.99
C GLU A 157 5.40 5.01 7.89
N LEU A 158 4.70 6.14 7.96
CA LEU A 158 3.49 6.27 8.78
C LEU A 158 2.35 5.37 8.28
N VAL A 159 2.20 5.25 6.96
CA VAL A 159 1.19 4.36 6.37
C VAL A 159 1.61 2.91 6.55
N PHE A 160 2.89 2.58 6.36
CA PHE A 160 3.45 1.25 6.57
C PHE A 160 3.20 0.76 8.00
N ASP A 161 3.59 1.53 9.01
CA ASP A 161 3.42 1.16 10.42
C ASP A 161 1.96 0.89 10.77
N ARG A 162 1.05 1.72 10.26
CA ARG A 162 -0.40 1.55 10.46
C ARG A 162 -0.92 0.30 9.77
N LEU A 163 -0.55 0.08 8.52
CA LEU A 163 -0.98 -1.10 7.76
C LEU A 163 -0.39 -2.40 8.33
N ASP A 164 0.85 -2.38 8.80
CA ASP A 164 1.48 -3.52 9.45
C ASP A 164 0.80 -3.83 10.79
N THR A 165 0.50 -2.81 11.60
CA THR A 165 -0.28 -2.97 12.83
C THR A 165 -1.65 -3.58 12.54
N ILE A 166 -2.37 -3.06 11.53
CA ILE A 166 -3.67 -3.59 11.10
C ILE A 166 -3.51 -5.04 10.67
N ARG A 167 -2.49 -5.38 9.87
CA ARG A 167 -2.20 -6.73 9.41
C ARG A 167 -1.97 -7.70 10.57
N GLN A 168 -1.11 -7.34 11.52
CA GLN A 168 -0.83 -8.15 12.70
C GLN A 168 -2.13 -8.41 13.49
N LYS A 169 -2.91 -7.34 13.72
CA LYS A 169 -4.20 -7.43 14.41
C LYS A 169 -5.25 -8.22 13.62
N TRP A 170 -5.22 -8.18 12.30
CA TRP A 170 -6.12 -8.98 11.47
C TRP A 170 -5.85 -10.48 11.64
N SER A 171 -4.58 -10.88 11.72
CA SER A 171 -4.19 -12.28 11.94
C SER A 171 -4.66 -12.82 13.32
N GLU A 172 -4.76 -11.94 14.33
CA GLU A 172 -5.36 -12.27 15.62
C GLU A 172 -6.89 -12.42 15.52
N ALA A 173 -7.54 -11.66 14.63
CA ALA A 173 -8.99 -11.70 14.43
C ALA A 173 -9.45 -12.91 13.61
N ALA A 174 -8.76 -13.19 12.49
CA ALA A 174 -9.08 -14.28 11.58
C ALA A 174 -7.79 -15.02 11.21
N GLN A 175 -7.54 -16.15 11.88
CA GLN A 175 -6.32 -16.94 11.70
C GLN A 175 -6.19 -17.54 10.29
N ASP A 176 -7.32 -17.68 9.59
CA ASP A 176 -7.37 -18.22 8.24
C ASP A 176 -7.25 -17.13 7.14
N PHE A 177 -6.94 -15.87 7.51
CA PHE A 177 -6.76 -14.77 6.56
C PHE A 177 -5.58 -15.01 5.60
N ARG A 178 -5.83 -14.85 4.29
CA ARG A 178 -4.84 -15.13 3.22
C ARG A 178 -4.39 -13.92 2.41
N GLY A 179 -4.67 -12.72 2.89
CA GLY A 179 -4.37 -11.50 2.13
C GLY A 179 -2.95 -10.98 2.26
N TYR A 180 -2.17 -11.43 3.23
CA TYR A 180 -0.83 -10.91 3.47
C TYR A 180 0.26 -11.92 3.16
#